data_AF-A0A7S3C588-F1
#
_entry.id   AF-A0A7S3C588-F1
#
_cell.length_a   1.000
_cell.length_b   1.000
_cell.length_c   1.000
_cell.angle_alpha   90.00
_cell.angle_beta   90.00
_cell.angle_gamma   90.00
#
_symmetry.space_group_name_H-M   'P 1'
#
loop_
_entity.id
_entity.type
_entity.pdbx_description
1 polymer ?
#
loop_
_entity_poly.entity_id
_entity_poly.type
_entity_poly.pdbx_seq_one_letter_code
_entity_poly.pdbx_strand_id
1 'polypeptide(L)'
;DTAREAAGVAAQLEQDEGGWSSAVRAALARDLVRLYDCAGGAHCQRSFASDEARERHRKAECRFLPVSCPNLRCGAVVSRHAAAAHAAGCGLAVLPCTAGCGAKVLRRDMAQHLSGACPKRRVACFFAPFGCSEDVTHGTLDQHCTERQLQHLQMVAAHSRKQESDRLALAEKVVDVRAALARALEARNREHDSLQRQAARLQSELQSTRAELATTRRTQDGIIDQLRQSIKQQKAMQVQLAQLAQR
;
A
#
# COMPACT_ATOMS: atom_id res chain seq x y z
N ASP A 1 23.57 -35.25 33.58
CA ASP A 1 24.75 -34.50 34.06
C ASP A 1 24.67 -32.99 33.89
N THR A 2 24.21 -32.46 32.74
CA THR A 2 24.01 -31.00 32.53
C THR A 2 23.17 -30.30 33.61
N ALA A 3 22.13 -30.95 34.15
CA ALA A 3 21.30 -30.40 35.23
C ALA A 3 22.05 -30.25 36.57
N ARG A 4 23.03 -31.13 36.84
CA ARG A 4 23.82 -31.10 38.09
C ARG A 4 24.92 -30.05 38.02
N GLU A 5 25.52 -29.87 36.84
CA GLU A 5 26.48 -28.80 36.54
C GLU A 5 25.80 -27.42 36.51
N ALA A 6 24.61 -27.31 35.92
CA ALA A 6 23.82 -26.08 35.94
C ALA A 6 23.37 -25.68 37.36
N ALA A 7 23.04 -26.65 38.22
CA ALA A 7 22.72 -26.40 39.63
C ALA A 7 23.93 -25.89 40.44
N GLY A 8 25.14 -26.37 40.14
CA GLY A 8 26.37 -25.86 40.75
C GLY A 8 26.67 -24.40 40.34
N VAL A 9 26.45 -24.07 39.08
CA VAL A 9 26.57 -22.71 38.56
C VAL A 9 25.50 -21.77 39.14
N ALA A 10 24.26 -22.25 39.31
CA ALA A 10 23.18 -21.52 39.97
C ALA A 10 23.44 -21.27 41.46
N ALA A 11 23.99 -22.23 42.18
CA ALA A 11 24.38 -22.06 43.59
C ALA A 11 25.51 -21.01 43.76
N GLN A 12 26.42 -20.91 42.79
CA GLN A 12 27.44 -19.84 42.75
C GLN A 12 26.83 -18.47 42.41
N LEU A 13 25.71 -18.41 41.68
CA LEU A 13 24.96 -17.19 41.39
C LEU A 13 24.23 -16.62 42.61
N GLU A 14 23.84 -17.47 43.56
CA GLU A 14 23.08 -17.09 44.76
C GLU A 14 23.95 -16.60 45.94
N GLN A 15 25.27 -16.82 45.91
CA GLN A 15 26.17 -16.58 47.05
C GLN A 15 26.94 -15.26 47.02
N ASP A 16 26.82 -14.42 45.97
CA ASP A 16 27.68 -13.25 45.76
C ASP A 16 26.91 -11.91 45.79
N GLU A 17 26.75 -11.33 46.98
CA GLU A 17 26.04 -10.05 47.20
C GLU A 17 26.86 -8.80 46.78
N GLY A 18 28.14 -8.96 46.41
CA GLY A 18 29.10 -7.85 46.23
C GLY A 18 29.32 -7.35 44.80
N GLY A 19 28.61 -7.91 43.81
CA GLY A 19 28.81 -7.57 42.40
C GLY A 19 30.04 -8.25 41.79
N TRP A 20 29.87 -8.83 40.61
CA TRP A 20 30.83 -9.79 40.07
C TRP A 20 32.09 -9.14 39.52
N SER A 21 33.26 -9.70 39.81
CA SER A 21 34.49 -9.29 39.15
C SER A 21 34.50 -9.66 37.66
N SER A 22 35.32 -8.97 36.86
CA SER A 22 35.51 -9.30 35.43
C SER A 22 35.94 -10.75 35.21
N ALA A 23 36.76 -11.29 36.12
CA ALA A 23 37.24 -12.67 36.06
C ALA A 23 36.12 -13.69 36.32
N VAL A 24 35.27 -13.44 37.31
CA VAL A 24 34.12 -14.31 37.65
C VAL A 24 33.09 -14.31 36.52
N ARG A 25 32.74 -13.13 35.98
CA ARG A 25 31.86 -13.02 34.79
C ARG A 25 32.41 -13.78 33.59
N ALA A 26 33.71 -13.67 33.33
CA ALA A 26 34.35 -14.37 32.21
C ALA A 26 34.41 -15.89 32.42
N ALA A 27 34.56 -16.37 33.65
CA ALA A 27 34.50 -17.79 33.97
C ALA A 27 33.09 -18.36 33.75
N LEU A 28 32.08 -17.74 34.35
CA LEU A 28 30.68 -18.14 34.18
C LEU A 28 30.25 -18.15 32.71
N ALA A 29 30.57 -17.10 31.95
CA ALA A 29 30.21 -17.01 30.55
C ALA A 29 30.77 -18.19 29.73
N ARG A 30 32.00 -18.67 30.04
CA ARG A 30 32.56 -19.85 29.38
C ARG A 30 31.79 -21.12 29.73
N ASP A 31 31.42 -21.28 31.00
CA ASP A 31 30.74 -22.48 31.48
C ASP A 31 29.30 -22.54 30.95
N LEU A 32 28.58 -21.41 30.93
CA LEU A 32 27.26 -21.30 30.30
C LEU A 32 27.30 -21.63 28.80
N VAL A 33 28.31 -21.14 28.08
CA VAL A 33 28.47 -21.48 26.65
C VAL A 33 28.72 -22.98 26.46
N ARG A 34 29.54 -23.62 27.31
CA ARG A 34 29.79 -25.07 27.24
C ARG A 34 28.53 -25.91 27.52
N LEU A 35 27.74 -25.48 28.50
CA LEU A 35 26.49 -26.16 28.89
C LEU A 35 25.41 -26.02 27.81
N TYR A 36 25.34 -24.88 27.13
CA TYR A 36 24.31 -24.63 26.13
C TYR A 36 24.68 -25.13 24.73
N ASP A 37 25.97 -25.08 24.37
CA ASP A 37 26.45 -25.41 23.03
C ASP A 37 27.04 -26.83 22.96
N CYS A 38 26.33 -27.83 23.48
CA CYS A 38 26.78 -29.24 23.47
C CYS A 38 27.03 -29.80 22.05
N ALA A 39 26.50 -29.15 21.01
CA ALA A 39 26.74 -29.48 19.61
C ALA A 39 28.01 -28.82 19.01
N GLY A 40 28.67 -27.91 19.73
CA GLY A 40 29.96 -27.32 19.35
C GLY A 40 29.87 -26.33 18.20
N GLY A 41 28.75 -25.61 18.12
CA GLY A 41 28.47 -24.57 17.14
C GLY A 41 29.03 -23.19 17.50
N ALA A 42 29.28 -22.91 18.79
CA ALA A 42 29.79 -21.67 19.34
C ALA A 42 31.12 -21.81 20.13
N HIS A 43 31.52 -23.03 20.50
CA HIS A 43 32.80 -23.29 21.18
C HIS A 43 33.58 -24.50 20.65
N CYS A 44 34.89 -24.50 20.92
CA CYS A 44 35.75 -25.63 20.58
C CYS A 44 35.66 -26.74 21.65
N GLN A 45 35.28 -27.94 21.23
CA GLN A 45 35.15 -29.11 22.11
C GLN A 45 36.41 -29.97 22.21
N ARG A 46 37.53 -29.58 21.57
CA ARG A 46 38.76 -30.36 21.66
C ARG A 46 39.36 -30.29 23.07
N SER A 47 39.69 -31.46 23.62
CA SER A 47 40.46 -31.60 24.87
C SER A 47 41.94 -31.80 24.56
N PHE A 48 42.81 -31.39 25.49
CA PHE A 48 44.26 -31.48 25.35
C PHE A 48 44.88 -31.96 26.66
N ALA A 49 45.91 -32.79 26.56
CA ALA A 49 46.63 -33.32 27.72
C ALA A 49 47.57 -32.30 28.39
N SER A 50 47.96 -31.24 27.68
CA SER A 50 48.80 -30.15 28.21
C SER A 50 48.34 -28.77 27.75
N ASP A 51 48.66 -27.76 28.55
CA ASP A 51 48.37 -26.36 28.27
C ASP A 51 49.09 -25.86 27.00
N GLU A 52 50.28 -26.37 26.72
CA GLU A 52 51.04 -26.06 25.51
C GLU A 52 50.36 -26.62 24.25
N ALA A 53 49.79 -27.84 24.32
CA ALA A 53 49.03 -28.42 23.22
C ALA A 53 47.73 -27.64 22.96
N ARG A 54 47.04 -27.20 24.03
CA ARG A 54 45.86 -26.33 23.94
C ARG A 54 46.20 -24.98 23.30
N GLU A 55 47.32 -24.38 23.69
CA GLU A 55 47.75 -23.08 23.18
C GLU A 55 48.13 -23.14 21.69
N ARG A 56 48.82 -24.22 21.29
CA ARG A 56 49.16 -24.50 19.90
C ARG A 56 47.90 -24.62 19.03
N HIS A 57 46.93 -25.41 19.47
CA HIS A 57 45.65 -25.51 18.78
C HIS A 57 44.92 -24.16 18.72
N ARG A 58 44.84 -23.43 19.83
CA ARG A 58 44.19 -22.11 19.90
C ARG A 58 44.73 -21.15 18.83
N LYS A 59 46.06 -21.07 18.70
CA LYS A 59 46.73 -20.16 17.76
C LYS A 59 46.71 -20.64 16.32
N ALA A 60 46.99 -21.91 16.05
CA ALA A 60 47.19 -22.40 14.69
C ALA A 60 45.91 -22.92 14.03
N GLU A 61 45.02 -23.57 14.78
CA GLU A 61 43.99 -24.44 14.20
C GLU A 61 42.56 -24.11 14.64
N CYS A 62 42.38 -23.44 15.77
CA CYS A 62 41.06 -23.23 16.35
C CYS A 62 40.21 -22.29 15.48
N ARG A 63 39.12 -22.83 14.91
CA ARG A 63 38.12 -22.09 14.14
C ARG A 63 37.36 -21.04 14.96
N PHE A 64 37.34 -21.20 16.29
CA PHE A 64 36.68 -20.29 17.22
C PHE A 64 37.62 -19.22 17.79
N LEU A 65 38.89 -19.19 17.35
CA LEU A 65 39.83 -18.16 17.80
C LEU A 65 39.25 -16.77 17.50
N PRO A 66 39.12 -15.89 18.51
CA PRO A 66 38.73 -14.50 18.29
C PRO A 66 39.80 -13.78 17.46
N VAL A 67 39.39 -13.20 16.34
CA VAL A 67 40.22 -12.40 15.44
C VAL A 67 39.58 -11.03 15.23
N SER A 68 40.41 -9.99 15.26
CA SER A 68 39.96 -8.62 15.00
C SER A 68 39.81 -8.38 13.50
N CYS A 69 38.78 -7.63 13.11
CA CYS A 69 38.62 -7.17 11.74
C CYS A 69 39.82 -6.29 11.32
N PRO A 70 40.43 -6.52 10.14
CA PRO A 70 41.57 -5.72 9.67
C PRO A 70 41.20 -4.27 9.34
N ASN A 71 39.91 -3.97 9.15
CA ASN A 71 39.45 -2.60 8.91
C ASN A 71 39.52 -1.82 10.22
N LEU A 72 40.49 -0.92 10.32
CA LEU A 72 40.83 -0.17 11.54
C LEU A 72 39.64 0.54 12.20
N ARG A 73 38.65 0.98 11.40
CA ARG A 73 37.45 1.68 11.88
C ARG A 73 36.35 0.74 12.39
N CYS A 74 36.44 -0.57 12.15
CA CYS A 74 35.38 -1.53 12.49
C CYS A 74 35.43 -2.00 13.95
N GLY A 75 36.61 -2.32 14.47
CA GLY A 75 36.79 -2.79 15.86
C GLY A 75 36.12 -4.13 16.20
N ALA A 76 35.42 -4.78 15.26
CA ALA A 76 34.72 -6.04 15.51
C ALA A 76 35.73 -7.17 15.75
N VAL A 77 35.46 -7.98 16.77
CA VAL A 77 36.18 -9.22 17.06
C VAL A 77 35.21 -10.37 16.78
N VAL A 78 35.56 -11.24 15.84
CA VAL A 78 34.73 -12.37 15.39
C VAL A 78 35.54 -13.65 15.49
N SER A 79 34.89 -14.81 15.46
CA SER A 79 35.63 -16.07 15.34
C SER A 79 36.34 -16.16 13.99
N ARG A 80 37.47 -16.87 13.93
CA ARG A 80 38.16 -17.18 12.68
C ARG A 80 37.22 -17.76 11.62
N HIS A 81 36.29 -18.62 12.03
CA HIS A 81 35.25 -19.17 11.16
C HIS A 81 34.33 -18.09 10.55
N ALA A 82 33.91 -17.10 11.36
CA ALA A 82 33.05 -16.01 10.91
C ALA A 82 33.79 -14.86 10.21
N ALA A 83 35.13 -14.85 10.22
CA ALA A 83 35.95 -13.75 9.69
C ALA A 83 35.69 -13.48 8.20
N ALA A 84 35.55 -14.53 7.38
CA ALA A 84 35.26 -14.40 5.95
C ALA A 84 33.86 -13.79 5.70
N ALA A 85 32.84 -14.28 6.42
CA ALA A 85 31.48 -13.76 6.34
C ALA A 85 31.42 -12.29 6.80
N HIS A 86 32.11 -11.95 7.89
CA HIS A 86 32.24 -10.57 8.34
C HIS A 86 32.93 -9.70 7.29
N ALA A 87 34.05 -10.12 6.70
CA ALA A 87 34.75 -9.35 5.68
C ALA A 87 33.87 -9.07 4.44
N ALA A 88 33.06 -10.05 4.04
CA ALA A 88 32.10 -9.92 2.95
C ALA A 88 30.99 -8.89 3.24
N GLY A 89 30.58 -8.72 4.50
CA GLY A 89 29.51 -7.80 4.92
C GLY A 89 29.97 -6.51 5.63
N CYS A 90 31.25 -6.39 5.99
CA CYS A 90 31.79 -5.25 6.74
C CYS A 90 31.50 -3.91 6.03
N GLY A 91 30.60 -3.10 6.58
CA GLY A 91 30.24 -1.80 6.02
C GLY A 91 31.39 -0.79 6.00
N LEU A 92 32.44 -1.04 6.80
CA LEU A 92 33.62 -0.20 6.95
C LEU A 92 34.81 -0.67 6.10
N ALA A 93 34.60 -1.67 5.25
CA ALA A 93 35.58 -2.04 4.24
C ALA A 93 35.71 -0.93 3.20
N VAL A 94 36.94 -0.49 2.92
CA VAL A 94 37.24 0.49 1.87
C VAL A 94 37.42 -0.25 0.55
N LEU A 95 36.52 0.00 -0.40
CA LEU A 95 36.45 -0.68 -1.69
C LEU A 95 36.61 0.33 -2.83
N PRO A 96 37.17 -0.07 -3.99
CA PRO A 96 37.11 0.76 -5.19
C PRO A 96 35.66 0.99 -5.61
N CYS A 97 35.36 2.17 -6.14
CA CYS A 97 34.06 2.49 -6.68
C CYS A 97 33.63 1.47 -7.76
N THR A 98 32.40 0.95 -7.65
CA THR A 98 31.84 -0.03 -8.59
C THR A 98 31.60 0.55 -9.99
N ALA A 99 31.44 1.87 -10.11
CA ALA A 99 31.38 2.58 -11.39
C ALA A 99 32.76 2.90 -11.98
N GLY A 100 33.86 2.48 -11.33
CA GLY A 100 35.21 2.63 -11.88
C GLY A 100 35.71 4.07 -11.95
N CYS A 101 35.24 4.96 -11.05
CA CYS A 101 35.69 6.36 -11.00
C CYS A 101 37.09 6.55 -10.38
N GLY A 102 37.70 5.48 -9.85
CA GLY A 102 39.02 5.51 -9.20
C GLY A 102 38.98 5.84 -7.70
N ALA A 103 37.85 6.30 -7.15
CA ALA A 103 37.71 6.58 -5.73
C ALA A 103 37.68 5.29 -4.89
N LYS A 104 38.21 5.37 -3.67
CA LYS A 104 38.11 4.35 -2.62
C LYS A 104 37.03 4.78 -1.62
N VAL A 105 35.95 4.02 -1.50
CA VAL A 105 34.73 4.37 -0.75
C VAL A 105 34.41 3.27 0.25
N LEU A 106 33.90 3.63 1.42
CA LEU A 106 33.41 2.63 2.38
C LEU A 106 32.21 1.90 1.78
N ARG A 107 32.12 0.57 1.98
CA ARG A 107 31.01 -0.25 1.48
C ARG A 107 29.65 0.35 1.82
N ARG A 108 29.46 0.83 3.05
CA ARG A 108 28.21 1.44 3.52
C ARG A 108 27.87 2.76 2.79
N ASP A 109 28.88 3.50 2.33
CA ASP A 109 28.74 4.82 1.71
C ASP A 109 28.71 4.74 0.17
N MET A 110 28.89 3.54 -0.40
CA MET A 110 28.92 3.33 -1.85
C MET A 110 27.62 3.79 -2.53
N ALA A 111 26.47 3.50 -1.93
CA ALA A 111 25.18 3.92 -2.46
C ALA A 111 25.06 5.45 -2.53
N GLN A 112 25.46 6.15 -1.46
CA GLN A 112 25.46 7.62 -1.42
C GLN A 112 26.46 8.23 -2.41
N HIS A 113 27.63 7.59 -2.57
CA HIS A 113 28.60 8.02 -3.59
C HIS A 113 28.02 7.93 -5.00
N LEU A 114 27.36 6.81 -5.34
CA LEU A 114 26.75 6.60 -6.66
C LEU A 114 25.51 7.47 -6.89
N SER A 115 24.81 7.91 -5.85
CA SER A 115 23.66 8.81 -5.99
C SER A 115 24.04 10.27 -6.26
N GLY A 116 25.26 10.70 -5.89
CA GLY A 116 25.65 12.11 -5.99
C GLY A 116 27.09 12.33 -6.45
N ALA A 117 28.06 11.96 -5.60
CA ALA A 117 29.45 12.38 -5.75
C ALA A 117 30.22 11.71 -6.91
N CYS A 118 29.78 10.55 -7.39
CA CYS A 118 30.50 9.80 -8.40
C CYS A 118 30.38 10.45 -9.79
N PRO A 119 31.48 10.87 -10.44
CA PRO A 119 31.41 11.44 -11.79
C PRO A 119 31.04 10.39 -12.85
N LYS A 120 31.33 9.11 -12.61
CA LYS A 120 30.95 8.00 -13.51
C LYS A 120 29.58 7.38 -13.19
N ARG A 121 28.79 7.97 -12.28
CA ARG A 121 27.41 7.50 -12.07
C ARG A 121 26.61 7.70 -13.35
N ARG A 122 25.80 6.71 -13.70
CA ARG A 122 24.85 6.80 -14.81
C ARG A 122 23.76 7.79 -14.48
N VAL A 123 23.43 8.65 -15.43
CA VAL A 123 22.35 9.64 -15.33
C VAL A 123 21.54 9.63 -16.61
N ALA A 124 20.28 10.04 -16.55
CA ALA A 124 19.50 10.26 -17.76
C ALA A 124 19.81 11.64 -18.34
N CYS A 125 19.83 11.74 -19.67
CA CYS A 125 19.86 13.04 -20.35
C CYS A 125 18.59 13.85 -20.03
N PHE A 126 18.70 15.18 -19.94
CA PHE A 126 17.55 16.08 -19.76
C PHE A 126 16.47 15.92 -20.84
N PHE A 127 16.87 15.47 -22.04
CA PHE A 127 15.99 15.25 -23.18
C PHE A 127 15.47 13.80 -23.28
N ALA A 128 15.70 12.95 -22.27
CA ALA A 128 15.16 11.60 -22.23
C ALA A 128 13.62 11.54 -22.36
N PRO A 129 12.83 12.45 -21.75
CA PRO A 129 11.38 12.49 -21.97
C PRO A 129 10.96 12.78 -23.41
N PHE A 130 11.85 13.38 -24.20
CA PHE A 130 11.64 13.68 -25.63
C PHE A 130 12.21 12.60 -26.56
N GLY A 131 12.85 11.54 -26.02
CA GLY A 131 13.34 10.39 -26.77
C GLY A 131 14.85 10.17 -26.76
N CYS A 132 15.64 10.97 -26.03
CA CYS A 132 17.08 10.72 -25.92
C CYS A 132 17.36 9.48 -25.06
N SER A 133 18.00 8.46 -25.62
CA SER A 133 18.27 7.16 -24.96
C SER A 133 19.76 6.87 -24.79
N GLU A 134 20.61 7.89 -24.96
CA GLU A 134 22.06 7.77 -24.80
C GLU A 134 22.46 7.44 -23.35
N ASP A 135 23.43 6.54 -23.21
CA ASP A 135 23.99 6.16 -21.92
C ASP A 135 25.04 7.19 -21.49
N VAL A 136 24.64 8.08 -20.59
CA VAL A 136 25.48 9.19 -20.16
C VAL A 136 25.84 9.08 -18.69
N THR A 137 27.08 9.45 -18.37
CA THR A 137 27.52 9.59 -16.98
C THR A 137 27.46 11.04 -16.56
N HIS A 138 27.40 11.30 -15.25
CA HIS A 138 27.37 12.67 -14.74
C HIS A 138 28.52 13.53 -15.27
N GLY A 139 29.74 12.99 -15.35
CA GLY A 139 30.91 13.71 -15.85
C GLY A 139 30.92 13.99 -17.35
N THR A 140 30.08 13.31 -18.14
CA THR A 140 29.99 13.48 -19.59
C THR A 140 28.65 14.10 -20.04
N LEU A 141 27.75 14.38 -19.11
CA LEU A 141 26.39 14.86 -19.41
C LEU A 141 26.42 16.22 -20.12
N ASP A 142 27.23 17.16 -19.63
CA ASP A 142 27.32 18.51 -20.22
C ASP A 142 27.86 18.45 -21.65
N GLN A 143 28.94 17.67 -21.86
CA GLN A 143 29.51 17.46 -23.19
C GLN A 143 28.50 16.83 -24.15
N HIS A 144 27.80 15.77 -23.73
CA HIS A 144 26.74 15.15 -24.52
C HIS A 144 25.65 16.17 -24.91
N CYS A 145 25.19 16.97 -23.95
CA CYS A 145 24.15 17.98 -24.20
C CYS A 145 24.60 19.06 -25.18
N THR A 146 25.86 19.48 -25.12
CA THR A 146 26.43 20.47 -26.04
C THR A 146 26.63 19.89 -27.44
N GLU A 147 27.22 18.69 -27.57
CA GLU A 147 27.49 18.05 -28.85
C GLU A 147 26.21 17.66 -29.60
N ARG A 148 25.16 17.28 -28.86
CA ARG A 148 23.87 16.85 -29.42
C ARG A 148 22.78 17.92 -29.37
N GLN A 149 23.13 19.18 -29.12
CA GLN A 149 22.17 20.27 -28.94
C GLN A 149 21.15 20.40 -30.09
N LEU A 150 21.58 20.25 -31.34
CA LEU A 150 20.69 20.36 -32.50
C LEU A 150 19.68 19.19 -32.54
N GLN A 151 20.13 17.97 -32.25
CA GLN A 151 19.26 16.80 -32.15
C GLN A 151 18.24 16.98 -31.02
N HIS A 152 18.67 17.51 -29.87
CA HIS A 152 17.80 17.83 -28.74
C HIS A 152 16.73 18.87 -29.13
N LEU A 153 17.12 19.94 -29.83
CA LEU A 153 16.18 20.95 -30.33
C LEU A 153 15.19 20.37 -31.35
N GLN A 154 15.63 19.46 -32.23
CA GLN A 154 14.76 18.77 -33.17
C GLN A 154 13.72 17.88 -32.46
N MET A 155 14.14 17.16 -31.40
CA MET A 155 13.22 16.35 -30.59
C MET A 155 12.17 17.21 -29.91
N VAL A 156 12.57 18.34 -29.30
CA VAL A 156 11.62 19.30 -28.70
C VAL A 156 10.67 19.85 -29.76
N ALA A 157 11.18 20.28 -30.92
CA ALA A 157 10.34 20.81 -31.99
C ALA A 157 9.35 19.76 -32.54
N ALA A 158 9.77 18.50 -32.67
CA ALA A 158 8.90 17.41 -33.08
C ALA A 158 7.80 17.15 -32.04
N HIS A 159 8.15 17.17 -30.75
CA HIS A 159 7.20 17.05 -29.65
C HIS A 159 6.19 18.21 -29.66
N SER A 160 6.63 19.46 -29.82
CA SER A 160 5.74 20.63 -29.89
C SER A 160 4.78 20.57 -31.08
N ARG A 161 5.24 20.15 -32.26
CA ARG A 161 4.36 19.96 -33.43
C ARG A 161 3.31 18.87 -33.18
N LYS A 162 3.72 17.76 -32.56
CA LYS A 162 2.79 16.68 -32.19
C LYS A 162 1.77 17.19 -31.16
N GLN A 163 2.21 17.89 -30.13
CA GLN A 163 1.32 18.49 -29.13
C GLN A 163 0.30 19.44 -29.77
N GLU A 164 0.72 20.27 -30.73
CA GLU A 164 -0.21 21.16 -31.43
C GLU A 164 -1.24 20.38 -32.26
N SER A 165 -0.80 19.34 -32.98
CA SER A 165 -1.70 18.44 -33.71
C SER A 165 -2.69 17.74 -32.78
N ASP A 166 -2.23 17.20 -31.66
CA ASP A 166 -3.06 16.53 -30.66
C ASP A 166 -4.06 17.51 -30.01
N ARG A 167 -3.64 18.76 -29.79
CA ARG A 167 -4.49 19.84 -29.27
C ARG A 167 -5.61 20.21 -30.24
N LEU A 168 -5.31 20.33 -31.54
CA LEU A 168 -6.30 20.60 -32.58
C LEU A 168 -7.30 19.44 -32.70
N ALA A 169 -6.81 18.20 -32.73
CA ALA A 169 -7.66 17.00 -32.76
C ALA A 169 -8.55 16.89 -31.51
N LEU A 170 -8.05 17.28 -30.34
CA LEU A 170 -8.86 17.32 -29.12
C LEU A 170 -9.91 18.43 -29.18
N ALA A 171 -9.57 19.61 -29.72
CA ALA A 171 -10.53 20.70 -29.89
C ALA A 171 -11.70 20.31 -30.81
N GLU A 172 -11.42 19.60 -31.92
CA GLU A 172 -12.44 19.05 -32.81
C GLU A 172 -13.37 18.08 -32.06
N LYS A 173 -12.80 17.11 -31.34
CA LYS A 173 -13.59 16.16 -30.51
C LYS A 173 -14.46 16.86 -29.47
N VAL A 174 -13.99 17.95 -28.87
CA VAL A 174 -14.78 18.74 -27.91
C VAL A 174 -16.00 19.37 -28.59
N VAL A 175 -15.86 19.88 -29.82
CA VAL A 175 -16.98 20.41 -30.59
C VAL A 175 -18.01 19.31 -30.88
N ASP A 176 -17.55 18.12 -31.30
CA ASP A 176 -18.44 17.00 -31.59
C ASP A 176 -19.21 16.53 -30.36
N VAL A 177 -18.53 16.38 -29.21
CA VAL A 177 -19.17 16.01 -27.94
C VAL A 177 -20.19 17.05 -27.52
N ARG A 178 -19.87 18.34 -27.63
CA ARG A 178 -20.81 19.43 -27.34
C ARG A 178 -22.04 19.37 -28.24
N ALA A 179 -21.86 19.14 -29.54
CA ALA A 179 -22.98 19.03 -30.48
C ALA A 179 -23.85 17.79 -30.21
N ALA A 180 -23.23 16.64 -29.88
CA ALA A 180 -23.95 15.44 -29.50
C ALA A 180 -24.75 15.64 -28.20
N LEU A 181 -24.15 16.29 -27.21
CA LEU A 181 -24.82 16.61 -25.94
C LEU A 181 -26.00 17.55 -26.15
N ALA A 182 -25.86 18.59 -26.97
CA ALA A 182 -26.96 19.50 -27.29
C ALA A 182 -28.15 18.75 -27.92
N ARG A 183 -27.90 17.87 -28.90
CA ARG A 183 -28.95 17.03 -29.50
C ARG A 183 -29.62 16.10 -28.49
N ALA A 184 -28.83 15.48 -27.60
CA ALA A 184 -29.36 14.60 -26.57
C ALA A 184 -30.24 15.36 -25.56
N LEU A 185 -29.83 16.57 -25.16
CA LEU A 185 -30.62 17.45 -24.29
C LEU A 185 -31.93 17.87 -24.96
N GLU A 186 -31.90 18.26 -26.23
CA GLU A 186 -33.13 18.57 -26.98
C GLU A 186 -34.09 17.38 -27.06
N ALA A 187 -33.57 16.18 -27.35
CA ALA A 187 -34.38 14.96 -27.38
C ALA A 187 -35.03 14.67 -26.01
N ARG A 188 -34.25 14.80 -24.92
CA ARG A 188 -34.75 14.63 -23.55
C ARG A 188 -35.80 15.66 -23.17
N ASN A 189 -35.62 16.91 -23.56
CA ASN A 189 -36.62 17.96 -23.34
C ASN A 189 -37.93 17.65 -24.08
N ARG A 190 -37.87 17.19 -25.34
CA ARG A 190 -39.06 16.78 -26.10
C ARG A 190 -39.80 15.62 -25.44
N GLU A 191 -39.06 14.62 -24.93
CA GLU A 191 -39.64 13.52 -24.16
C GLU A 191 -40.31 14.02 -22.88
N HIS A 192 -39.64 14.91 -22.13
CA HIS A 192 -40.17 15.51 -20.91
C HIS A 192 -41.48 16.26 -21.18
N ASP A 193 -41.51 17.12 -22.21
CA ASP A 193 -42.71 17.87 -22.59
C ASP A 193 -43.86 16.93 -23.01
N SER A 194 -43.55 15.82 -23.68
CA SER A 194 -44.52 14.80 -24.04
C SER A 194 -45.13 14.14 -22.81
N LEU A 195 -44.28 13.74 -21.87
CA LEU A 195 -44.71 13.14 -20.60
C LEU A 195 -45.50 14.12 -19.74
N GLN A 196 -45.10 15.39 -19.68
CA GLN A 196 -45.86 16.44 -18.99
C GLN A 196 -47.26 16.61 -19.59
N ARG A 197 -47.39 16.62 -20.92
CA ARG A 197 -48.70 16.67 -21.58
C ARG A 197 -49.56 15.45 -21.27
N GLN A 198 -48.97 14.25 -21.26
CA GLN A 198 -49.68 13.02 -20.88
C GLN A 198 -50.13 13.06 -19.41
N ALA A 199 -49.26 13.49 -18.49
CA ALA A 199 -49.58 13.65 -17.09
C ALA A 199 -50.74 14.64 -16.87
N ALA A 200 -50.73 15.78 -17.57
CA ALA A 200 -51.81 16.76 -17.48
C ALA A 200 -53.15 16.21 -18.01
N ARG A 201 -53.14 15.42 -19.09
CA ARG A 201 -54.34 14.74 -19.61
C ARG A 201 -54.90 13.75 -18.59
N LEU A 202 -54.05 12.86 -18.08
CA LEU A 202 -54.45 11.87 -17.06
C LEU A 202 -54.97 12.54 -15.78
N GLN A 203 -54.40 13.67 -15.38
CA GLN A 203 -54.91 14.46 -14.24
C GLN A 203 -56.33 14.99 -14.51
N SER A 204 -56.60 15.49 -15.72
CA SER A 204 -57.93 15.95 -16.11
C SER A 204 -58.94 14.80 -16.13
N GLU A 205 -58.59 13.66 -16.72
CA GLU A 205 -59.42 12.44 -16.73
C GLU A 205 -59.71 11.94 -15.32
N LEU A 206 -58.69 11.92 -14.45
CA LEU A 206 -58.84 11.58 -13.03
C LEU A 206 -59.79 12.54 -12.30
N GLN A 207 -59.74 13.84 -12.62
CA GLN A 207 -60.66 14.82 -12.05
C GLN A 207 -62.10 14.60 -12.52
N SER A 208 -62.32 14.32 -13.82
CA SER A 208 -63.64 14.02 -14.38
C SER A 208 -64.24 12.77 -13.73
N THR A 209 -63.48 11.67 -13.73
CA THR A 209 -63.93 10.40 -13.13
C THR A 209 -64.22 10.53 -11.63
N ARG A 210 -63.44 11.32 -10.88
CA ARG A 210 -63.75 11.65 -9.47
C ARG A 210 -65.05 12.45 -9.34
N ALA A 211 -65.31 13.41 -10.22
CA ALA A 211 -66.53 14.20 -10.22
C ALA A 211 -67.75 13.34 -10.54
N GLU A 212 -67.65 12.46 -11.54
CA GLU A 212 -68.67 11.47 -11.90
C GLU A 212 -68.93 10.50 -10.75
N LEU A 213 -67.88 9.94 -10.13
CA LEU A 213 -68.05 9.07 -8.97
C LEU A 213 -68.78 9.78 -7.82
N ALA A 214 -68.48 11.07 -7.58
CA ALA A 214 -69.14 11.86 -6.57
C ALA A 214 -70.61 12.19 -6.89
N THR A 215 -70.97 12.34 -8.18
CA THR A 215 -72.38 12.48 -8.57
C THR A 215 -73.13 11.15 -8.42
N THR A 216 -72.56 10.04 -8.89
CA THR A 216 -73.15 8.69 -8.74
C THR A 216 -73.35 8.33 -7.27
N ARG A 217 -72.39 8.65 -6.40
CA ARG A 217 -72.54 8.41 -4.96
C ARG A 217 -73.71 9.21 -4.38
N ARG A 218 -73.84 10.49 -4.74
CA ARG A 218 -74.97 11.34 -4.29
C ARG A 218 -76.32 10.82 -4.76
N THR A 219 -76.42 10.32 -6.00
CA THR A 219 -77.68 9.74 -6.50
C THR A 219 -78.00 8.42 -5.79
N GLN A 220 -77.01 7.57 -5.55
CA GLN A 220 -77.18 6.33 -4.77
C GLN A 220 -77.64 6.62 -3.34
N ASP A 221 -77.00 7.57 -2.65
CA ASP A 221 -77.39 7.97 -1.29
C ASP A 221 -78.84 8.50 -1.26
N GLY A 222 -79.23 9.32 -2.25
CA GLY A 222 -80.59 9.81 -2.40
C GLY A 222 -81.62 8.69 -2.62
N ILE A 223 -81.31 7.69 -3.46
CA ILE A 223 -82.17 6.52 -3.67
C ILE A 223 -82.29 5.70 -2.38
N ILE A 224 -81.18 5.49 -1.66
CA ILE A 224 -81.18 4.76 -0.39
C ILE A 224 -82.09 5.45 0.63
N ASP A 225 -82.03 6.78 0.73
CA ASP A 225 -82.88 7.53 1.65
C ASP A 225 -84.37 7.49 1.25
N GLN A 226 -84.69 7.58 -0.04
CA GLN A 226 -86.06 7.38 -0.54
C GLN A 226 -86.61 5.98 -0.22
N LEU A 227 -85.79 4.93 -0.38
CA LEU A 227 -86.16 3.57 -0.03
C LEU A 227 -86.39 3.42 1.47
N ARG A 228 -85.50 3.98 2.31
CA ARG A 228 -85.67 4.00 3.78
C ARG A 228 -86.97 4.67 4.18
N GLN A 229 -87.32 5.80 3.56
CA GLN A 229 -88.55 6.53 3.85
C GLN A 229 -89.80 5.74 3.42
N SER A 230 -89.76 5.09 2.25
CA SER A 230 -90.83 4.21 1.77
C SER A 230 -91.05 3.00 2.68
N ILE A 231 -89.97 2.35 3.13
CA ILE A 231 -90.04 1.25 4.11
C ILE A 231 -90.66 1.73 5.43
N LYS A 232 -90.29 2.93 5.91
CA LYS A 232 -90.86 3.52 7.13
C LYS A 232 -92.37 3.76 6.98
N GLN A 233 -92.81 4.29 5.83
CA GLN A 233 -94.22 4.49 5.50
C GLN A 233 -94.98 3.16 5.42
N GLN A 234 -94.43 2.14 4.74
CA GLN A 234 -95.04 0.80 4.67
C GLN A 234 -95.20 0.17 6.06
N LYS A 235 -94.18 0.26 6.92
CA LYS A 235 -94.27 -0.22 8.32
C LYS A 235 -95.36 0.51 9.11
N ALA A 236 -95.44 1.83 8.99
CA ALA A 236 -96.49 2.61 9.66
C ALA A 236 -97.89 2.19 9.17
N MET A 237 -98.06 1.98 7.86
CA MET A 237 -99.32 1.52 7.28
C MET A 237 -99.69 0.10 7.72
N GLN A 238 -98.73 -0.83 7.81
CA GLN A 238 -98.98 -2.16 8.35
C GLN A 238 -99.45 -2.13 9.81
N VAL A 239 -98.86 -1.26 10.64
CA VAL A 239 -99.31 -1.07 12.04
C VAL A 239 -100.75 -0.54 12.08
N GLN A 240 -101.09 0.44 11.25
CA GLN A 240 -102.46 0.96 11.16
C GLN A 240 -103.46 -0.10 10.70
N LEU A 241 -103.13 -0.90 9.69
CA LEU A 241 -103.98 -1.99 9.22
C LEU A 241 -104.18 -3.07 10.30
N ALA A 242 -103.13 -3.42 11.04
CA ALA A 242 -103.22 -4.36 12.15
C ALA A 242 -104.12 -3.85 13.29
N GLN A 243 -104.07 -2.55 13.59
CA GLN A 243 -104.94 -1.90 14.59
C GLN A 243 -106.41 -1.90 14.15
N LEU A 244 -106.68 -1.69 12.86
CA LEU A 244 -108.05 -1.73 12.31
C LEU A 244 -108.62 -3.14 12.30
N ALA A 245 -107.81 -4.16 12.05
CA ALA A 245 -108.25 -5.57 12.05
C ALA A 245 -108.56 -6.14 13.45
N GLN A 246 -108.16 -5.45 14.52
CA GLN A 246 -108.45 -5.82 15.92
C GLN A 246 -109.72 -5.15 16.49
N ARG A 247 -110.36 -4.26 15.72
CA ARG A 247 -111.65 -3.64 16.06
C ARG A 247 -112.79 -4.37 15.37
#